data_AF-D4GLX1-F1
#
_entry.id   AF-D4GLX1-F1
#
_cell.length_a   1.000
_cell.length_b   1.000
_cell.length_c   1.000
_cell.angle_alpha   90.00
_cell.angle_beta   90.00
_cell.angle_gamma   90.00
#
_symmetry.space_group_name_H-M   'P 1'
#
loop_
_entity.id
_entity.type
_entity.pdbx_description
1 polymer ?
#
loop_
_entity_poly.entity_id
_entity_poly.type
_entity_poly.pdbx_seq_one_letter_code
_entity_poly.pdbx_strand_id
1 'polypeptide(L)'
;MDPLGLSNLPTTFKAMFREAKRKLGIPKNTNTPQAVKVFDSKYENRTVWEFNHSGDKKYILMHEDDKFGRGPHLHTADDLHGNPLEKNVRYNQHPGHIPENKIGITDMRGKKRCP
;
A
#
# COMPACT_ATOMS: atom_id res chain seq x y z
N MET A 1 19.29 -7.53 -22.12
CA MET A 1 19.43 -8.42 -20.95
C MET A 1 19.31 -7.55 -19.71
N ASP A 2 18.29 -7.76 -18.87
CA ASP A 2 18.12 -7.09 -17.57
C ASP A 2 19.11 -7.72 -16.58
N PRO A 3 20.25 -7.07 -16.28
CA PRO A 3 21.37 -7.69 -15.58
C PRO A 3 21.07 -8.06 -14.12
N LEU A 4 19.89 -7.67 -13.60
CA LEU A 4 19.48 -7.92 -12.22
C LEU A 4 18.25 -8.83 -12.11
N GLY A 5 17.67 -9.29 -13.23
CA GLY A 5 16.46 -10.12 -13.21
C GLY A 5 15.26 -9.47 -12.52
N LEU A 6 15.24 -8.13 -12.43
CA LEU A 6 14.20 -7.35 -11.74
C LEU A 6 12.85 -7.39 -12.46
N SER A 7 12.85 -7.75 -13.75
CA SER A 7 11.65 -8.00 -14.55
C SER A 7 10.73 -9.10 -14.01
N ASN A 8 11.21 -9.96 -13.10
CA ASN A 8 10.41 -11.00 -12.42
C ASN A 8 10.35 -10.79 -10.90
N LEU A 9 10.38 -9.55 -10.42
CA LEU A 9 10.10 -9.32 -9.00
C LEU A 9 8.70 -9.85 -8.67
N PRO A 10 8.57 -10.78 -7.70
CA PRO A 10 7.28 -11.30 -7.32
C PRO A 10 6.42 -10.15 -6.80
N THR A 11 5.34 -9.83 -7.50
CA THR A 11 4.30 -8.87 -7.12
C THR A 11 3.43 -9.40 -5.97
N THR A 12 4.06 -10.11 -5.04
CA THR A 12 3.41 -10.63 -3.83
C THR A 12 3.19 -9.50 -2.85
N PHE A 13 2.14 -9.59 -2.04
CA PHE A 13 1.81 -8.59 -1.04
C PHE A 13 2.99 -8.36 -0.11
N LYS A 14 3.64 -9.43 0.36
CA LYS A 14 4.79 -9.33 1.26
C LYS A 14 5.98 -8.58 0.63
N ALA A 15 6.27 -8.82 -0.65
CA ALA A 15 7.35 -8.11 -1.34
C ALA A 15 7.02 -6.62 -1.53
N MET A 16 5.80 -6.33 -1.98
CA MET A 16 5.34 -4.95 -2.21
C MET A 16 5.19 -4.16 -0.90
N PHE A 17 4.77 -4.82 0.18
CA PHE A 17 4.70 -4.20 1.51
C PHE A 17 6.09 -3.90 2.08
N ARG A 18 7.07 -4.78 1.85
CA ARG A 18 8.48 -4.51 2.19
C ARG A 18 9.04 -3.35 1.38
N GLU A 19 8.65 -3.25 0.11
CA GLU A 19 9.01 -2.12 -0.75
C GLU A 19 8.42 -0.80 -0.23
N ALA A 20 7.14 -0.81 0.15
CA ALA A 20 6.49 0.35 0.76
C ALA A 20 7.18 0.78 2.07
N LYS A 21 7.54 -0.16 2.95
CA LYS A 21 8.34 0.12 4.15
C LYS A 21 9.69 0.76 3.79
N ARG A 22 10.38 0.21 2.77
CA ARG A 22 11.67 0.73 2.32
C ARG A 22 11.56 2.17 1.80
N LYS A 23 10.51 2.48 1.03
CA LYS A 23 10.26 3.85 0.53
C LYS A 23 9.99 4.84 1.68
N LEU A 24 9.35 4.38 2.75
CA LEU A 24 9.11 5.18 3.96
C LEU A 24 10.30 5.22 4.92
N GLY A 25 11.41 4.57 4.59
CA GLY A 25 12.57 4.46 5.49
C GLY A 25 12.31 3.61 6.75
N ILE A 26 11.23 2.82 6.78
CA ILE A 26 10.88 1.99 7.93
C ILE A 26 11.80 0.75 7.96
N PRO A 27 12.52 0.52 9.07
CA PRO A 27 13.36 -0.67 9.22
C PRO A 27 12.58 -1.98 9.05
N LYS A 28 13.27 -3.01 8.53
CA LYS A 28 12.65 -4.34 8.31
C LYS A 28 12.20 -5.02 9.60
N ASN A 29 12.87 -4.72 10.72
CA ASN A 29 12.56 -5.26 12.05
C ASN A 29 11.40 -4.52 12.74
N THR A 30 10.88 -3.43 12.15
CA THR A 30 9.71 -2.75 12.69
C THR A 30 8.48 -3.64 12.55
N ASN A 31 7.85 -3.93 13.69
CA ASN A 31 6.59 -4.65 13.77
C ASN A 31 5.54 -4.02 12.85
N THR A 32 4.83 -4.85 12.10
CA THR A 32 3.73 -4.37 11.27
C THR A 32 2.53 -4.09 12.18
N PRO A 33 2.00 -2.86 12.18
CA PRO A 33 0.85 -2.47 12.99
C PRO A 33 -0.41 -3.18 12.51
N GLN A 34 -1.49 -3.08 13.29
CA GLN A 34 -2.79 -3.58 12.87
C GLN A 34 -3.30 -2.81 11.65
N ALA A 35 -3.81 -3.55 10.68
CA ALA A 35 -4.43 -2.99 9.49
C ALA A 35 -5.80 -2.40 9.84
N VAL A 36 -6.05 -1.15 9.44
CA VAL A 36 -7.35 -0.49 9.59
C VAL A 36 -8.01 -0.38 8.23
N LYS A 37 -9.20 -0.98 8.06
CA LYS A 37 -9.98 -0.84 6.83
C LYS A 37 -10.84 0.42 6.90
N VAL A 38 -10.60 1.34 5.98
CA VAL A 38 -11.36 2.58 5.82
C VAL A 38 -12.27 2.42 4.61
N PHE A 39 -13.56 2.30 4.89
CA PHE A 39 -14.60 2.32 3.86
C PHE A 39 -15.04 3.75 3.60
N ASP A 40 -14.77 4.24 2.40
CA ASP A 40 -15.05 5.60 1.97
C ASP A 40 -15.93 5.53 0.72
N SER A 41 -17.11 6.16 0.77
CA SER A 41 -18.06 6.17 -0.34
C SER A 41 -17.71 7.20 -1.41
N LYS A 42 -16.92 8.22 -1.06
CA LYS A 42 -16.49 9.30 -1.95
C LYS A 42 -15.20 8.89 -2.67
N TYR A 43 -14.25 8.32 -1.93
CA TYR A 43 -12.97 7.86 -2.44
C TYR A 43 -12.91 6.33 -2.61
N GLU A 44 -11.71 5.77 -2.80
CA GLU A 44 -11.51 4.32 -2.87
C GLU A 44 -11.40 3.73 -1.47
N ASN A 45 -11.95 2.52 -1.30
CA ASN A 45 -11.79 1.74 -0.08
C ASN A 45 -10.31 1.39 0.10
N ARG A 46 -9.79 1.65 1.29
CA ARG A 46 -8.36 1.47 1.55
C ARG A 46 -8.11 0.78 2.88
N THR A 47 -7.06 -0.02 2.91
CA THR A 47 -6.52 -0.59 4.14
C THR A 47 -5.28 0.20 4.52
N VAL A 48 -5.23 0.73 5.73
CA VAL A 48 -4.17 1.62 6.20
C VAL A 48 -3.38 0.94 7.31
N TRP A 49 -2.06 1.05 7.23
CA TRP A 49 -1.12 0.70 8.29
C TRP A 49 -0.40 1.96 8.74
N GLU A 50 -0.66 2.39 9.98
CA GLU A 50 0.02 3.54 10.60
C GLU A 50 1.29 3.07 11.32
N PHE A 51 2.42 3.59 10.86
CA PHE A 51 3.71 3.42 11.52
C PHE A 51 4.09 4.73 12.20
N ASN A 52 4.55 4.64 13.44
CA ASN A 52 5.26 5.74 14.08
C ASN A 52 6.76 5.40 14.05
N HIS A 53 7.53 6.16 13.27
CA HIS A 53 8.97 5.98 13.20
C HIS A 53 9.70 7.31 13.30
N SER A 54 10.59 7.42 14.30
CA SER A 54 11.40 8.61 14.57
C SER A 54 10.59 9.88 14.87
N GLY A 55 9.37 9.74 15.38
CA GLY A 55 8.49 10.88 15.69
C GLY A 55 7.55 11.28 14.54
N ASP A 56 7.78 10.78 13.33
CA ASP A 56 6.90 10.99 12.17
C ASP A 56 5.90 9.85 12.03
N LYS A 57 4.65 10.18 11.70
CA LYS A 57 3.69 9.16 11.28
C LYS A 57 3.83 8.89 9.80
N LYS A 58 3.95 7.61 9.47
CA LYS A 58 4.09 7.11 8.11
C LYS A 58 3.00 6.10 7.85
N TYR A 59 2.39 6.18 6.69
CA TYR A 59 1.23 5.38 6.35
C TYR A 59 1.50 4.55 5.12
N ILE A 60 1.15 3.27 5.19
CA ILE A 60 1.03 2.43 4.01
C ILE A 60 -0.45 2.22 3.75
N LEU A 61 -0.89 2.45 2.53
CA LEU A 61 -2.27 2.29 2.11
C LEU A 61 -2.35 1.20 1.05
N MET A 62 -3.31 0.30 1.15
CA MET A 62 -3.62 -0.68 0.12
C MET A 62 -5.00 -0.39 -0.45
N HIS A 63 -5.07 -0.26 -1.76
CA HIS A 63 -6.31 -0.21 -2.50
C HIS A 63 -6.53 -1.59 -3.11
N GLU A 64 -7.64 -2.25 -2.75
CA GLU A 64 -7.98 -3.58 -3.26
C GLU A 64 -8.58 -3.49 -4.67
N ASP A 65 -9.42 -2.48 -4.90
CA ASP A 65 -10.06 -2.18 -6.19
C ASP A 65 -9.82 -0.71 -6.54
N ASP A 66 -9.17 -0.49 -7.68
CA ASP A 66 -8.94 0.83 -8.25
C ASP A 66 -10.03 1.16 -9.27
N LYS A 67 -10.58 2.37 -9.21
CA LYS A 67 -11.63 2.84 -10.12
C LYS A 67 -11.16 2.92 -11.58
N PHE A 68 -9.84 2.96 -11.83
CA PHE A 68 -9.27 2.98 -13.18
C PHE A 68 -8.90 1.57 -13.70
N GLY A 69 -9.34 0.52 -13.02
CA GLY A 69 -9.17 -0.87 -13.46
C GLY A 69 -7.78 -1.44 -13.19
N ARG A 70 -7.01 -0.80 -12.29
CA ARG A 70 -5.77 -1.35 -11.77
C ARG A 70 -6.06 -2.44 -10.73
N GLY A 71 -5.26 -3.50 -10.73
CA GLY A 71 -5.34 -4.50 -9.67
C GLY A 71 -4.90 -3.95 -8.30
N PRO A 72 -4.92 -4.80 -7.25
CA PRO A 72 -4.61 -4.38 -5.89
C PRO A 72 -3.22 -3.74 -5.81
N HIS A 73 -3.09 -2.59 -5.18
CA HIS A 73 -1.82 -1.88 -5.13
C HIS A 73 -1.66 -1.09 -3.84
N LEU A 74 -0.43 -0.71 -3.53
CA LEU A 74 -0.06 0.04 -2.34
C LEU A 74 0.40 1.44 -2.70
N HIS A 75 0.11 2.36 -1.79
CA HIS A 75 0.65 3.71 -1.72
C HIS A 75 1.31 3.94 -0.36
N THR A 76 2.19 4.93 -0.34
CA THR A 76 2.79 5.44 0.89
C THR A 76 2.28 6.86 1.11
N ALA A 77 2.09 7.26 2.36
CA ALA A 77 1.74 8.63 2.75
C ALA A 77 2.43 9.00 4.06
N ASP A 78 2.38 10.27 4.41
CA ASP A 78 2.83 10.82 5.68
C ASP A 78 1.70 11.64 6.33
N ASP A 79 1.97 12.22 7.51
CA ASP A 79 1.07 13.09 8.26
C ASP A 79 1.19 14.59 7.90
N LEU A 80 1.87 14.95 6.80
CA LEU A 80 2.03 16.37 6.44
C LEU A 80 0.71 17.04 6.04
N HIS A 81 -0.24 16.28 5.49
CA HIS A 81 -1.55 16.80 5.12
C HIS A 81 -2.62 15.72 5.27
N GLY A 82 -3.60 15.93 6.15
CA GLY A 82 -4.74 15.03 6.35
C GLY A 82 -4.38 13.67 6.93
N ASN A 83 -5.37 12.98 7.53
CA ASN A 83 -5.16 11.65 8.09
C ASN A 83 -5.77 10.58 7.15
N PRO A 84 -4.98 9.64 6.60
CA PRO A 84 -5.51 8.59 5.74
C PRO A 84 -6.50 7.64 6.44
N LEU A 85 -6.53 7.61 7.78
CA LEU A 85 -7.52 6.88 8.57
C LEU A 85 -8.90 7.55 8.58
N GLU A 86 -8.97 8.84 8.30
CA GLU A 86 -10.23 9.59 8.29
C GLU A 86 -10.94 9.45 6.94
N LYS A 87 -12.27 9.40 6.98
CA LYS A 87 -13.10 9.33 5.78
C LYS A 87 -13.28 10.72 5.19
N ASN A 88 -13.46 10.81 3.87
CA ASN A 88 -13.73 12.04 3.13
C ASN A 88 -12.63 13.11 3.18
N VAL A 89 -11.47 12.84 3.78
CA VAL A 89 -10.32 13.76 3.77
C VAL A 89 -9.35 13.42 2.65
N ARG A 90 -8.73 14.46 2.08
CA ARG A 90 -7.57 14.29 1.20
C ARG A 90 -6.33 14.22 2.08
N TYR A 91 -5.50 13.21 1.86
CA TYR A 91 -4.25 13.04 2.60
C TYR A 91 -3.03 13.12 1.66
N ASN A 92 -1.84 13.30 2.22
CA ASN A 92 -0.59 13.43 1.49
C ASN A 92 -0.09 12.08 0.95
N GLN A 93 -0.78 11.54 -0.04
CA GLN A 93 -0.36 10.34 -0.74
C GLN A 93 0.85 10.63 -1.62
N HIS A 94 1.96 9.92 -1.39
CA HIS A 94 3.15 10.03 -2.22
C HIS A 94 2.87 9.54 -3.65
N PRO A 95 3.50 10.15 -4.66
CA PRO A 95 3.33 9.74 -6.05
C PRO A 95 3.90 8.33 -6.29
N GLY A 96 3.31 7.66 -7.30
CA GLY A 96 3.70 6.31 -7.70
C GLY A 96 2.86 5.22 -7.03
N HIS A 97 2.97 4.00 -7.56
CA HIS A 97 2.19 2.86 -7.13
C HIS A 97 3.11 1.69 -6.80
N ILE A 98 2.69 0.78 -5.93
CA ILE A 98 3.48 -0.40 -5.59
C ILE A 98 2.58 -1.64 -5.67
N PRO A 99 2.71 -2.48 -6.72
CA PRO A 99 3.64 -2.37 -7.84
C PRO A 99 3.23 -1.29 -8.85
N GLU A 100 4.17 -0.83 -9.68
CA GLU A 100 3.94 0.17 -10.74
C GLU A 100 3.21 -0.37 -11.97
N ASN A 101 3.08 -1.69 -12.11
CA ASN A 101 2.31 -2.31 -13.18
C ASN A 101 0.79 -2.23 -12.95
N LYS A 102 0.01 -2.36 -14.03
CA LYS A 102 -1.47 -2.34 -13.95
C LYS A 102 -2.07 -3.60 -13.33
N ILE A 103 -1.34 -4.72 -13.36
CA ILE A 103 -1.79 -6.01 -12.83
C ILE A 103 -1.96 -5.95 -11.31
N GLY A 104 -1.15 -5.15 -10.62
CA GLY A 104 -1.17 -5.06 -9.18
C GLY A 104 -0.54 -6.28 -8.49
N ILE A 105 -0.89 -6.45 -7.23
CA ILE A 105 -0.43 -7.51 -6.35
C ILE A 105 -1.16 -8.80 -6.73
N THR A 106 -0.40 -9.84 -7.10
CA THR A 106 -0.93 -11.04 -7.75
C THR A 106 -1.40 -12.11 -6.77
N ASP A 107 -0.79 -12.22 -5.59
CA ASP A 107 -1.14 -13.22 -4.56
C ASP A 107 -2.40 -12.85 -3.75
N MET A 108 -2.86 -11.60 -3.87
CA MET A 108 -4.14 -11.15 -3.31
C MET A 108 -5.35 -11.66 -4.11
N ARG A 109 -5.16 -12.02 -5.38
CA ARG A 109 -6.22 -12.57 -6.25
C ARG A 109 -6.66 -13.99 -5.88
N GLY A 110 -6.01 -14.62 -4.91
CA GLY A 110 -6.24 -16.01 -4.48
C GLY A 110 -7.24 -16.23 -3.34
N LYS A 111 -7.81 -15.18 -2.71
CA LYS A 111 -8.89 -15.33 -1.71
C LYS A 111 -10.29 -15.19 -2.32
N LYS A 112 -10.54 -15.88 -3.43
CA LYS A 112 -11.88 -16.47 -3.66
C LYS A 112 -11.84 -17.90 -3.12
N ARG A 113 -11.79 -18.05 -1.79
CA ARG A 113 -12.39 -19.25 -1.18
C ARG A 113 -13.81 -18.86 -0.83
N CYS A 114 -14.70 -19.04 -1.80
CA CYS A 114 -16.09 -19.32 -1.46
C CYS A 114 -16.09 -20.65 -0.68
N PRO A 115 -16.70 -20.74 0.50
CA PRO A 115 -17.27 -22.01 0.92
C PRO A 115 -18.37 -22.46 -0.06
#